data_AF-A7HF09-F1
#
_entry.id   AF-A7HF09-F1
#
_cell.length_a   1.000
_cell.length_b   1.000
_cell.length_c   1.000
_cell.angle_alpha   90.00
_cell.angle_beta   90.00
_cell.angle_gamma   90.00
#
_symmetry.space_group_name_H-M   'P 1'
#
loop_
_entity.id
_entity.type
_entity.pdbx_description
1 polymer ?
#
loop_
_entity_poly.entity_id
_entity_poly.type
_entity_poly.pdbx_seq_one_letter_code
_entity_poly.pdbx_strand_id
1 'polypeptide(L)'
;MSDPRPKCSRSERLSPSPLPPDHAATSLAGRVRRRYAAALVALALLGLASACRDGGGARDEKASGVRRYTVRGEVVRLPETPAGARQVGLRHEAIDDFVNQAGETVGMGSMVMSFEAAPGVSLEDVRVGDKVEIQLAVGWSPPTLRIEQLRKLPADTALEFREARAKPAP
;
A
#
# COMPACT_ATOMS: atom_id res chain seq x y z
N MET A 1 29.03 -30.49 26.53
CA MET A 1 28.24 -31.48 25.77
C MET A 1 27.60 -30.73 24.60
N SER A 2 28.30 -30.73 23.48
CA SER A 2 27.90 -30.02 22.25
C SER A 2 27.54 -31.08 21.22
N ASP A 3 26.34 -30.96 20.67
CA ASP A 3 25.76 -31.91 19.72
C ASP A 3 25.80 -31.29 18.30
N PRO A 4 26.61 -31.80 17.36
CA PRO A 4 26.65 -31.32 15.99
C PRO A 4 25.73 -32.18 15.11
N ARG A 5 24.65 -31.59 14.58
CA ARG A 5 23.78 -32.25 13.60
C ARG A 5 24.02 -31.79 12.16
N PRO A 6 23.71 -32.66 11.16
CA PRO A 6 24.50 -32.80 9.94
C PRO A 6 23.96 -32.03 8.73
N LYS A 7 24.88 -31.77 7.79
CA LYS A 7 24.62 -31.20 6.45
C LYS A 7 23.90 -32.24 5.58
N CYS A 8 22.74 -31.89 5.05
CA CYS A 8 22.03 -32.67 4.03
C CYS A 8 22.35 -32.11 2.64
N SER A 9 22.99 -32.93 1.81
CA SER A 9 23.24 -32.71 0.39
C SER A 9 22.07 -33.20 -0.45
N ARG A 10 21.63 -32.43 -1.46
CA ARG A 10 20.89 -32.94 -2.65
C ARG A 10 20.92 -31.87 -3.74
N SER A 11 21.82 -31.96 -4.73
CA SER A 11 21.73 -32.75 -5.97
C SER A 11 20.60 -32.28 -6.89
N GLU A 12 21.05 -31.52 -7.90
CA GLU A 12 20.68 -31.58 -9.32
C GLU A 12 19.21 -31.47 -9.75
N ARG A 13 18.95 -30.44 -10.57
CA ARG A 13 18.20 -30.65 -11.82
C ARG A 13 18.53 -29.57 -12.85
N LEU A 14 19.14 -30.06 -13.93
CA LEU A 14 19.31 -29.39 -15.22
C LEU A 14 17.95 -29.04 -15.85
N SER A 15 17.85 -27.87 -16.48
CA SER A 15 17.35 -27.71 -17.86
C SER A 15 17.29 -26.23 -18.26
N PRO A 16 18.20 -25.75 -19.11
CA PRO A 16 17.97 -24.53 -19.90
C PRO A 16 17.17 -24.87 -21.17
N SER A 17 16.05 -24.17 -21.39
CA SER A 17 15.31 -24.24 -22.65
C SER A 17 16.02 -23.42 -23.74
N PRO A 18 16.08 -23.92 -24.99
CA PRO A 18 16.67 -23.19 -26.11
C PRO A 18 15.72 -22.11 -26.65
N LEU A 19 16.30 -20.95 -26.96
CA LEU A 19 15.67 -19.84 -27.68
C LEU A 19 15.44 -20.20 -29.16
N PRO A 20 14.36 -19.72 -29.80
CA PRO A 20 14.19 -19.82 -31.24
C PRO A 20 15.07 -18.80 -32.00
N PRO A 21 15.50 -19.11 -33.24
CA PRO A 21 16.33 -18.23 -34.05
C PRO A 21 15.55 -17.12 -34.76
N ASP A 22 16.29 -16.06 -35.02
CA ASP A 22 15.95 -14.88 -35.81
C ASP A 22 15.49 -15.23 -37.24
N HIS A 23 14.33 -14.69 -37.63
CA HIS A 23 13.94 -14.58 -39.03
C HIS A 23 14.11 -13.12 -39.48
N ALA A 24 15.30 -12.79 -39.97
CA ALA A 24 15.57 -11.54 -40.67
C ALA A 24 16.48 -11.79 -41.88
N ALA A 25 15.89 -11.80 -43.08
CA ALA A 25 16.55 -11.57 -44.36
C ALA A 25 15.47 -11.52 -45.47
N THR A 26 15.13 -10.33 -45.98
CA THR A 26 15.42 -9.84 -47.35
C THR A 26 14.78 -10.65 -48.48
N SER A 27 14.23 -10.10 -49.56
CA SER A 27 14.09 -8.76 -50.12
C SER A 27 13.28 -8.92 -51.43
N LEU A 28 12.95 -7.78 -52.05
CA LEU A 28 12.79 -7.54 -53.50
C LEU A 28 11.39 -7.46 -54.10
N ALA A 29 11.17 -6.24 -54.60
CA ALA A 29 10.69 -5.93 -55.95
C ALA A 29 9.18 -5.91 -56.19
N GLY A 30 8.66 -4.71 -56.43
CA GLY A 30 7.33 -4.51 -56.96
C GLY A 30 6.97 -3.06 -57.28
N ARG A 31 7.84 -2.33 -58.00
CA ARG A 31 7.54 -1.00 -58.56
C ARG A 31 6.32 -1.08 -59.48
N VAL A 32 5.13 -0.69 -59.02
CA VAL A 32 4.01 -0.39 -59.92
C VAL A 32 3.13 0.76 -59.35
N ARG A 33 3.17 1.91 -60.05
CA ARG A 33 2.14 2.98 -60.09
C ARG A 33 2.06 3.91 -58.88
N ARG A 34 2.92 4.94 -58.77
CA ARG A 34 2.66 6.30 -59.33
C ARG A 34 1.18 6.51 -59.68
N ARG A 35 0.43 7.19 -58.80
CA ARG A 35 -0.80 8.02 -59.01
C ARG A 35 -1.88 7.96 -57.90
N TYR A 36 -1.58 7.44 -56.71
CA TYR A 36 -2.45 7.64 -55.53
C TYR A 36 -1.71 8.32 -54.36
N ALA A 37 -0.76 9.20 -54.69
CA ALA A 37 0.11 9.90 -53.74
C ALA A 37 -0.54 11.16 -53.10
N ALA A 38 -1.86 11.33 -53.16
CA ALA A 38 -2.52 12.52 -52.60
C ALA A 38 -3.78 12.22 -51.78
N ALA A 39 -4.25 10.97 -51.68
CA ALA A 39 -5.51 10.64 -51.01
C ALA A 39 -5.40 9.69 -49.80
N LEU A 40 -4.19 9.19 -49.49
CA LEU A 40 -3.94 8.31 -48.33
C LEU A 40 -3.14 8.96 -47.20
N VAL A 41 -2.84 10.26 -47.29
CA VAL A 41 -2.26 11.02 -46.16
C VAL A 41 -3.36 11.54 -45.22
N ALA A 42 -4.58 11.75 -45.73
CA ALA A 42 -5.69 12.26 -44.92
C ALA A 42 -6.34 11.20 -44.00
N LEU A 43 -6.22 9.90 -44.30
CA LEU A 43 -6.74 8.83 -43.42
C LEU A 43 -5.68 8.26 -42.45
N ALA A 44 -4.40 8.62 -42.61
CA ALA A 44 -3.34 8.20 -41.68
C ALA A 44 -3.20 9.15 -40.47
N LEU A 45 -3.79 10.35 -40.53
CA LEU A 45 -3.75 11.33 -39.43
C LEU A 45 -4.94 11.24 -38.46
N LEU A 46 -5.97 10.43 -38.78
CA LEU A 46 -7.12 10.19 -37.90
C LEU A 46 -7.03 8.90 -37.07
N GLY A 47 -5.88 8.21 -37.11
CA GLY A 47 -5.63 6.97 -36.36
C GLY A 47 -4.72 7.13 -35.12
N LEU A 48 -4.16 8.31 -34.87
CA LEU A 48 -3.25 8.56 -33.74
C LEU A 48 -3.94 9.08 -32.46
N ALA A 49 -5.26 9.22 -32.45
CA ALA A 49 -6.00 9.76 -31.29
C ALA A 49 -6.58 8.68 -30.37
N SER A 50 -6.10 7.42 -30.42
CA SER A 50 -6.62 6.34 -29.58
C SER A 50 -5.54 5.43 -29.00
N ALA A 51 -4.40 6.02 -28.63
CA ALA A 51 -3.32 5.34 -27.89
C ALA A 51 -2.97 6.07 -26.58
N CYS A 52 -3.95 6.71 -25.93
CA CYS A 52 -3.94 6.92 -24.49
C CYS A 52 -4.88 5.89 -23.86
N ARG A 53 -4.62 4.62 -24.14
CA ARG A 53 -5.09 3.58 -23.24
C ARG A 53 -4.03 3.55 -22.16
N ASP A 54 -4.27 4.32 -21.10
CA ASP A 54 -3.72 4.05 -19.77
C ASP A 54 -4.15 2.63 -19.42
N GLY A 55 -3.43 1.66 -19.97
CA GLY A 55 -3.40 0.30 -19.51
C GLY A 55 -2.68 0.32 -18.18
N GLY A 56 -3.35 0.88 -17.17
CA GLY A 56 -3.09 0.62 -15.77
C GLY A 56 -3.32 -0.87 -15.58
N GLY A 57 -2.29 -1.64 -15.91
CA GLY A 57 -2.20 -3.06 -15.65
C GLY A 57 -2.32 -3.24 -14.16
N ALA A 58 -3.53 -3.59 -13.73
CA ALA A 58 -3.78 -4.36 -12.53
C ALA A 58 -2.91 -5.63 -12.61
N ARG A 59 -1.74 -5.55 -11.98
CA ARG A 59 -0.99 -6.70 -11.48
C ARG A 59 -0.46 -6.31 -10.13
N ASP A 60 -1.26 -6.64 -9.12
CA ASP A 60 -0.82 -7.23 -7.85
C ASP A 60 0.64 -6.98 -7.50
N GLU A 61 0.97 -5.73 -7.21
CA GLU A 61 2.06 -5.44 -6.30
C GLU A 61 1.51 -5.84 -4.93
N LYS A 62 1.65 -7.14 -4.65
CA LYS A 62 1.34 -7.81 -3.38
C LYS A 62 1.76 -6.84 -2.26
N ALA A 63 0.79 -6.14 -1.68
CA ALA A 63 1.04 -4.97 -0.82
C ALA A 63 1.59 -5.42 0.54
N SER A 64 2.83 -5.91 0.54
CA SER A 64 3.56 -6.37 1.73
C SER A 64 4.32 -5.23 2.42
N GLY A 65 3.93 -3.99 2.17
CA GLY A 65 4.52 -2.79 2.77
C GLY A 65 3.76 -2.30 3.99
N VAL A 66 4.42 -1.44 4.77
CA VAL A 66 3.77 -0.65 5.83
C VAL A 66 2.80 0.33 5.17
N ARG A 67 1.53 0.29 5.59
CA ARG A 67 0.49 1.25 5.18
C ARG A 67 0.39 2.38 6.19
N ARG A 68 0.03 3.58 5.75
CA ARG A 68 -0.11 4.75 6.61
C ARG A 68 -1.50 5.35 6.49
N TYR A 69 -2.08 5.71 7.63
CA TYR A 69 -3.40 6.31 7.74
C TYR A 69 -3.32 7.56 8.61
N THR A 70 -4.01 8.62 8.20
CA THR A 70 -4.28 9.76 9.08
C THR A 70 -5.57 9.47 9.84
N VAL A 71 -5.48 9.37 11.15
CA VAL A 71 -6.59 8.92 11.99
C VAL A 71 -6.80 9.92 13.11
N ARG A 72 -8.05 10.33 13.35
CA ARG A 72 -8.40 11.11 14.54
C ARG A 72 -8.98 10.19 15.61
N GLY A 73 -8.87 10.61 16.86
CA GLY A 73 -9.44 9.88 17.96
C GLY A 73 -9.35 10.63 19.27
N GLU A 74 -9.83 9.98 20.32
CA GLU A 74 -9.78 10.44 21.69
C GLU A 74 -8.88 9.52 22.52
N VAL A 75 -7.94 10.11 23.26
CA VAL A 75 -7.03 9.35 24.13
C VAL A 75 -7.81 8.82 25.33
N VAL A 76 -7.89 7.50 25.46
CA VAL A 76 -8.60 6.85 26.58
C VAL A 76 -7.64 6.29 27.62
N ARG A 77 -6.36 6.07 27.27
CA ARG A 77 -5.32 5.57 28.18
C ARG A 77 -3.94 6.04 27.74
N LEU A 78 -3.10 6.39 28.71
CA LEU A 78 -1.68 6.70 28.50
C LEU A 78 -0.79 5.58 29.07
N PRO A 79 0.48 5.49 28.64
CA PRO A 79 1.44 4.57 29.24
C PRO A 79 1.61 4.86 30.74
N GLU A 80 1.52 3.83 31.58
CA GLU A 80 1.65 3.97 33.04
C GLU A 80 3.09 4.25 33.47
N THR A 81 4.08 3.80 32.67
CA THR A 81 5.50 4.01 32.95
C THR A 81 6.28 4.36 31.69
N PRO A 82 7.28 5.26 31.77
CA PRO A 82 8.17 5.59 30.64
C PRO A 82 9.06 4.42 30.18
N ALA A 83 9.32 3.45 31.07
CA ALA A 83 10.22 2.32 30.83
C ALA A 83 9.56 1.11 30.14
N GLY A 84 8.22 1.12 29.99
CA GLY A 84 7.47 0.05 29.33
C GLY A 84 7.26 0.30 27.83
N ALA A 85 6.58 -0.66 27.17
CA ALA A 85 6.05 -0.43 25.84
C ALA A 85 5.14 0.81 25.87
N ARG A 86 5.42 1.80 25.01
CA ARG A 86 4.74 3.12 24.98
C ARG A 86 3.34 3.00 24.38
N GLN A 87 2.49 2.20 25.02
CA GLN A 87 1.16 1.84 24.56
C GLN A 87 0.15 2.93 24.93
N VAL A 88 -0.39 3.58 23.91
CA VAL A 88 -1.44 4.59 24.02
C VAL A 88 -2.77 3.95 23.65
N GLY A 89 -3.76 4.03 24.54
CA GLY A 89 -5.13 3.64 24.23
C GLY A 89 -5.86 4.78 23.56
N LEU A 90 -6.40 4.55 22.35
CA LEU A 90 -7.12 5.54 21.56
C LEU A 90 -8.48 4.97 21.13
N ARG A 91 -9.56 5.72 21.36
CA ARG A 91 -10.84 5.52 20.67
C ARG A 91 -10.75 6.27 19.33
N HIS A 92 -10.50 5.55 18.25
CA HIS A 92 -10.32 6.18 16.94
C HIS A 92 -11.65 6.31 16.18
N GLU A 93 -11.71 7.27 15.25
CA GLU A 93 -12.80 7.36 14.26
C GLU A 93 -12.74 6.19 13.25
N ALA A 94 -13.81 5.98 12.50
CA ALA A 94 -13.80 4.97 11.45
C ALA A 94 -12.72 5.25 10.38
N ILE A 95 -12.03 4.20 9.95
CA ILE A 95 -11.07 4.23 8.84
C ILE A 95 -11.70 3.47 7.67
N ASP A 96 -12.43 4.18 6.82
CA ASP A 96 -13.24 3.57 5.76
C ASP A 96 -12.41 2.86 4.68
N ASP A 97 -11.18 3.30 4.49
CA ASP A 97 -10.25 2.78 3.49
C ASP A 97 -9.24 1.78 4.08
N PHE A 98 -9.45 1.32 5.32
CA PHE A 98 -8.55 0.36 5.94
C PHE A 98 -8.43 -0.92 5.10
N VAL A 99 -7.18 -1.28 4.80
CA VAL A 99 -6.82 -2.44 4.00
C VAL A 99 -6.26 -3.54 4.90
N ASN A 100 -6.77 -4.76 4.76
CA ASN A 100 -6.31 -5.94 5.50
C ASN A 100 -4.98 -6.50 4.92
N GLN A 101 -4.44 -7.56 5.55
CA GLN A 101 -3.22 -8.21 5.09
C GLN A 101 -3.33 -8.81 3.67
N ALA A 102 -4.54 -9.21 3.25
CA ALA A 102 -4.80 -9.73 1.91
C ALA A 102 -4.80 -8.62 0.83
N GLY A 103 -4.75 -7.35 1.23
CA GLY A 103 -4.83 -6.22 0.32
C GLY A 103 -6.27 -5.76 0.04
N GLU A 104 -7.27 -6.32 0.72
CA GLU A 104 -8.68 -5.97 0.54
C GLU A 104 -9.08 -4.79 1.44
N THR A 105 -9.80 -3.83 0.88
CA THR A 105 -10.42 -2.73 1.65
C THR A 105 -11.61 -3.27 2.42
N VAL A 106 -11.45 -3.42 3.73
CA VAL A 106 -12.48 -3.91 4.65
C VAL A 106 -13.05 -2.81 5.54
N GLY A 107 -12.36 -1.67 5.59
CA GLY A 107 -12.68 -0.62 6.54
C GLY A 107 -12.40 -1.04 7.99
N MET A 108 -12.40 -0.08 8.91
CA MET A 108 -12.27 -0.36 10.34
C MET A 108 -13.16 0.61 11.12
N GLY A 109 -14.20 0.08 11.77
CA GLY A 109 -15.13 0.89 12.55
C GLY A 109 -14.45 1.59 13.72
N SER A 110 -15.12 2.58 14.31
CA SER A 110 -14.64 3.23 15.52
C SER A 110 -14.57 2.24 16.68
N MET A 111 -13.39 2.11 17.28
CA MET A 111 -13.17 1.24 18.43
C MET A 111 -12.03 1.75 19.30
N VAL A 112 -11.93 1.22 20.52
CA VAL A 112 -10.80 1.46 21.42
C VAL A 112 -9.72 0.42 21.14
N MET A 113 -8.53 0.89 20.75
CA MET A 113 -7.36 0.03 20.55
C MET A 113 -6.13 0.60 21.25
N SER A 114 -5.17 -0.28 21.53
CA SER A 114 -3.84 0.12 22.00
C SER A 114 -2.87 0.19 20.82
N PHE A 115 -2.12 1.29 20.75
CA PHE A 115 -1.14 1.57 19.72
C PHE A 115 0.22 1.83 20.35
N GLU A 116 1.29 1.34 19.73
CA GLU A 116 2.64 1.66 20.16
C GLU A 116 3.07 3.03 19.63
N ALA A 117 3.43 3.96 20.50
CA ALA A 117 4.05 5.22 20.10
C ALA A 117 5.53 5.00 19.73
N ALA A 118 5.93 5.45 18.53
CA ALA A 118 7.32 5.38 18.09
C ALA A 118 8.25 6.20 19.02
N PRO A 119 9.55 5.88 19.15
CA PRO A 119 10.48 6.54 20.08
C PRO A 119 10.52 8.08 19.99
N GLY A 120 10.28 8.65 18.81
CA GLY A 120 10.29 10.11 18.60
C GLY A 120 8.97 10.83 18.85
N VAL A 121 7.86 10.12 19.10
CA VAL A 121 6.56 10.76 19.36
C VAL A 121 6.50 11.23 20.80
N SER A 122 6.31 12.54 21.03
CA SER A 122 6.14 13.08 22.39
C SER A 122 4.72 12.85 22.90
N LEU A 123 4.59 12.56 24.20
CA LEU A 123 3.31 12.39 24.92
C LEU A 123 3.19 13.35 26.13
N GLU A 124 4.14 14.26 26.31
CA GLU A 124 4.30 15.06 27.54
C GLU A 124 3.08 15.96 27.84
N ASP A 125 2.39 16.44 26.80
CA ASP A 125 1.21 17.30 26.91
C ASP A 125 -0.11 16.61 26.55
N VAL A 126 -0.06 15.31 26.30
CA VAL A 126 -1.23 14.49 26.01
C VAL A 126 -1.84 14.01 27.31
N ARG A 127 -3.16 14.10 27.44
CA ARG A 127 -3.95 13.66 28.59
C ARG A 127 -5.07 12.75 28.12
N VAL A 128 -5.60 11.93 29.02
CA VAL A 128 -6.84 11.19 28.78
C VAL A 128 -7.97 12.20 28.52
N GLY A 129 -8.80 11.95 27.51
CA GLY A 129 -9.85 12.84 27.00
C GLY A 129 -9.37 13.79 25.89
N ASP A 130 -8.07 13.89 25.64
CA ASP A 130 -7.58 14.73 24.54
C ASP A 130 -7.97 14.16 23.18
N LYS A 131 -8.44 15.04 22.30
CA LYS A 131 -8.66 14.74 20.90
C LYS A 131 -7.34 14.90 20.16
N VAL A 132 -6.98 13.91 19.36
CA VAL A 132 -5.71 13.86 18.65
C VAL A 132 -5.91 13.45 17.20
N GLU A 133 -4.98 13.85 16.35
CA GLU A 133 -4.76 13.26 15.04
C GLU A 133 -3.40 12.56 15.05
N ILE A 134 -3.36 11.35 14.51
CA ILE A 134 -2.16 10.52 14.44
C ILE A 134 -1.86 10.13 12.99
N GLN A 135 -0.57 9.94 12.70
CA GLN A 135 -0.14 9.12 11.57
C GLN A 135 0.05 7.68 12.07
N LEU A 136 -0.86 6.81 11.67
CA LEU A 136 -0.87 5.40 12.03
C LEU A 136 -0.16 4.59 10.93
N ALA A 137 0.94 3.94 11.29
CA ALA A 137 1.60 2.92 10.48
C ALA A 137 1.03 1.53 10.82
N VAL A 138 0.62 0.80 9.79
CA VAL A 138 0.09 -0.57 9.87
C VAL A 138 1.00 -1.49 9.07
N GLY A 139 1.66 -2.41 9.76
CA GLY A 139 2.51 -3.43 9.16
C GLY A 139 2.02 -4.84 9.47
N TRP A 140 2.44 -5.82 8.69
CA TRP A 140 2.07 -7.23 8.88
C TRP A 140 3.12 -8.02 9.67
N SER A 141 3.96 -7.31 10.42
CA SER A 141 4.95 -7.86 11.35
C SER A 141 5.02 -6.98 12.60
N PRO A 142 5.35 -7.52 13.78
CA PRO A 142 5.35 -6.74 15.01
C PRO A 142 6.35 -5.56 14.99
N PRO A 143 5.96 -4.40 15.52
CA PRO A 143 4.59 -4.07 15.94
C PRO A 143 3.68 -3.78 14.74
N THR A 144 2.49 -4.38 14.78
CA THR A 144 1.50 -4.29 13.69
C THR A 144 0.89 -2.89 13.57
N LEU A 145 0.70 -2.19 14.68
CA LEU A 145 0.08 -0.86 14.73
C LEU A 145 0.98 0.11 15.50
N ARG A 146 1.46 1.16 14.84
CA ARG A 146 2.40 2.12 15.41
C ARG A 146 2.01 3.56 15.10
N ILE A 147 2.01 4.42 16.11
CA ILE A 147 1.86 5.86 15.96
C ILE A 147 3.23 6.44 15.59
N GLU A 148 3.36 6.98 14.37
CA GLU A 148 4.58 7.64 13.88
C GLU A 148 4.58 9.15 14.18
N GLN A 149 3.39 9.76 14.23
CA GLN A 149 3.19 11.17 14.57
C GLN A 149 1.91 11.33 15.37
N LEU A 150 1.87 12.29 16.28
CA LEU A 150 0.70 12.65 17.07
C LEU A 150 0.65 14.17 17.20
N ARG A 151 -0.52 14.76 16.96
CA ARG A 151 -0.82 16.13 17.35
C ARG A 151 -2.14 16.23 18.08
N LYS A 152 -2.19 17.14 19.04
CA LYS A 152 -3.42 17.50 19.74
C LYS A 152 -4.32 18.33 18.83
N LEU A 153 -5.62 18.07 18.90
CA LEU A 153 -6.67 18.83 18.22
C LEU A 153 -7.36 19.77 19.23
N PRO A 154 -8.07 20.81 18.77
CA PRO A 154 -8.92 21.63 19.63
C PRO A 154 -9.91 20.78 20.44
N ALA A 155 -10.15 21.16 21.70
CA ALA A 155 -10.99 20.40 22.62
C ALA A 155 -12.45 20.28 22.15
N ASP A 156 -12.94 21.25 21.38
CA ASP A 156 -14.27 21.32 20.78
C ASP A 156 -14.40 20.54 19.46
N THR A 157 -13.31 19.96 18.93
CA THR A 157 -13.33 19.19 17.67
C THR A 157 -14.40 18.09 17.74
N ALA A 158 -15.38 18.10 16.84
CA ALA A 158 -16.32 16.99 16.74
C ALA A 158 -15.62 15.75 16.17
N LEU A 159 -15.73 14.62 16.89
CA LEU A 159 -15.28 13.30 16.42
C LEU A 159 -16.49 12.46 16.02
N GLU A 160 -16.36 11.69 14.94
CA GLU A 160 -17.38 10.79 14.42
C GLU A 160 -17.03 9.33 14.77
N PHE A 161 -17.71 8.82 15.80
CA PHE A 161 -17.58 7.42 16.21
C PHE A 161 -18.70 6.59 15.60
N ARG A 162 -18.40 5.93 14.48
CA ARG A 162 -19.36 5.13 13.70
C ARG A 162 -18.75 3.83 13.22
N GLU A 163 -19.59 2.98 12.64
CA GLU A 163 -19.14 1.84 11.82
C GLU A 163 -18.39 2.30 10.57
N ALA A 164 -17.53 1.41 10.05
CA ALA A 164 -16.86 1.64 8.78
C ALA A 164 -17.84 1.57 7.61
N ARG A 165 -17.63 2.46 6.65
CA ARG A 165 -18.28 2.46 5.35
C ARG A 165 -17.24 2.09 4.32
N ALA A 166 -16.85 0.82 4.34
CA ALA A 166 -15.82 0.29 3.46
C ALA A 166 -16.15 0.65 2.00
N LYS A 167 -15.25 1.40 1.36
CA LYS A 167 -15.40 1.70 -0.07
C LYS A 167 -14.92 0.47 -0.84
N PRO A 168 -15.73 -0.11 -1.73
CA PRO A 168 -15.25 -1.14 -2.64
C PRO A 168 -14.02 -0.62 -3.40
N ALA A 169 -13.02 -1.48 -3.59
CA ALA A 169 -11.90 -1.18 -4.46
C ALA A 169 -12.46 -0.82 -5.88
N PRO A 170 -11.91 0.22 -6.53
CA PRO A 170 -12.33 0.61 -7.88
C PRO A 170 -12.04 -0.48 -8.92
#